data_AF-A0A8T6J759-F1
#
_entry.id   AF-A0A8T6J759-F1
#
_cell.length_a   1.000
_cell.length_b   1.000
_cell.length_c   1.000
_cell.angle_alpha   90.00
_cell.angle_beta   90.00
_cell.angle_gamma   90.00
#
_symmetry.space_group_name_H-M   'P 1'
#
loop_
_entity.id
_entity.type
_entity.pdbx_description
1 polymer ?
#
loop_
_entity_poly.entity_id
_entity_poly.type
_entity_poly.pdbx_seq_one_letter_code
_entity_poly.pdbx_strand_id
1 'polypeptide(L)'
;MPEPLRETVLEPGTAAGVSRRRFLGAVAAGSAGALLAGGALRGEARASISAIEQAQADALAEEDFWSKVRREFLISDELAYMNSGTLGPMPKPVYYAVVDGYRALASDPGRENAR
;
A
#
# COMPACT_ATOMS: atom_id res chain seq x y z
N MET A 1 27.10 -13.28 -33.80
CA MET A 1 25.81 -13.89 -34.15
C MET A 1 25.56 -15.05 -33.19
N PRO A 2 24.74 -14.92 -32.13
CA PRO A 2 24.35 -16.06 -31.30
C PRO A 2 23.16 -16.80 -31.94
N GLU A 3 23.14 -18.13 -31.81
CA GLU A 3 22.10 -19.02 -32.34
C GLU A 3 20.70 -18.76 -31.73
N PRO A 4 19.60 -18.94 -32.49
CA PRO A 4 18.26 -18.88 -31.93
C PRO A 4 17.93 -20.14 -31.12
N LEU A 5 17.42 -19.92 -29.90
CA LEU A 5 16.93 -20.96 -28.99
C LEU A 5 15.71 -21.68 -29.60
N ARG A 6 15.74 -23.03 -29.58
CA ARG A 6 14.64 -23.88 -30.03
C ARG A 6 13.45 -23.77 -29.08
N GLU A 7 12.29 -23.39 -29.61
CA GLU A 7 11.03 -23.36 -28.88
C GLU A 7 10.49 -24.80 -28.73
N THR A 8 10.49 -25.31 -27.50
CA THR A 8 9.84 -26.57 -27.15
C THR A 8 8.33 -26.35 -27.12
N VAL A 9 7.63 -26.82 -28.16
CA VAL A 9 6.16 -26.85 -28.18
C VAL A 9 5.68 -27.87 -27.14
N LEU A 10 5.01 -27.39 -26.10
CA LEU A 10 4.29 -28.21 -25.13
C LEU A 10 2.96 -28.66 -25.75
N GLU A 11 2.83 -29.95 -26.05
CA GLU A 11 1.55 -30.56 -26.42
C GLU A 11 0.54 -30.39 -25.28
N PRO A 12 -0.68 -29.89 -25.53
CA PRO A 12 -1.67 -29.69 -24.49
C PRO A 12 -2.14 -31.05 -23.95
N GLY A 13 -1.76 -31.35 -22.71
CA GLY A 13 -2.26 -32.50 -21.98
C GLY A 13 -3.79 -32.45 -21.83
N THR A 14 -4.45 -33.57 -22.10
CA THR A 14 -5.90 -33.77 -21.93
C THR A 14 -6.27 -33.67 -20.45
N ALA A 15 -6.55 -32.47 -19.97
CA ALA A 15 -7.25 -32.29 -18.70
C ALA A 15 -8.70 -32.75 -18.89
N ALA A 16 -9.15 -33.74 -18.13
CA ALA A 16 -10.55 -34.16 -18.08
C ALA A 16 -11.43 -32.94 -17.73
N GLY A 17 -12.02 -32.32 -18.75
CA GLY A 17 -12.67 -31.02 -18.64
C GLY A 17 -14.07 -31.13 -18.05
N VAL A 18 -14.41 -30.21 -17.15
CA VAL A 18 -15.79 -29.96 -16.73
C VAL A 18 -16.64 -29.72 -17.99
N SER A 19 -17.70 -30.52 -18.18
CA SER A 19 -18.56 -30.35 -19.36
C SER A 19 -19.23 -28.98 -19.34
N ARG A 20 -19.35 -28.31 -20.50
CA ARG A 20 -20.00 -26.99 -20.62
C ARG A 20 -21.36 -26.93 -19.92
N ARG A 21 -22.14 -28.02 -19.99
CA ARG A 21 -23.45 -28.13 -19.32
C ARG A 21 -23.32 -28.17 -17.81
N ARG A 22 -22.35 -28.92 -17.27
CA ARG A 22 -22.07 -28.92 -15.82
C ARG A 22 -21.54 -27.57 -15.35
N PHE A 23 -20.67 -26.95 -16.13
CA PHE A 23 -20.15 -25.61 -15.85
C PHE A 23 -21.29 -24.58 -15.81
N LEU A 24 -22.12 -24.51 -16.85
CA LEU A 24 -23.25 -23.59 -16.91
C LEU A 24 -24.30 -23.87 -15.82
N GLY A 25 -24.56 -25.15 -15.52
CA GLY A 25 -25.45 -25.53 -14.41
C GLY A 25 -24.90 -25.11 -13.05
N ALA A 26 -23.60 -25.25 -12.82
CA ALA A 26 -22.95 -24.80 -11.59
C ALA A 26 -22.95 -23.27 -11.46
N VAL A 27 -22.70 -22.54 -12.55
CA VAL A 27 -22.75 -21.06 -12.57
C VAL A 27 -24.18 -20.56 -12.29
N ALA A 28 -25.20 -21.17 -12.89
CA ALA A 28 -26.60 -20.79 -12.69
C ALA A 28 -27.11 -21.11 -11.26
N ALA A 29 -26.65 -22.20 -10.66
CA ALA A 29 -26.99 -22.53 -9.27
C ALA A 29 -26.24 -21.62 -8.27
N GLY A 30 -24.97 -21.31 -8.56
CA GLY A 30 -24.14 -20.45 -7.71
C GLY A 30 -24.60 -18.98 -7.67
N SER A 31 -25.16 -18.46 -8.77
CA SER A 31 -25.64 -17.08 -8.84
C SER A 31 -26.86 -16.81 -7.96
N ALA A 32 -27.76 -17.78 -7.77
CA ALA A 32 -28.88 -17.66 -6.83
C ALA A 32 -28.39 -17.57 -5.36
N GLY A 33 -27.36 -18.33 -4.99
CA GLY A 33 -26.72 -18.24 -3.68
C GLY A 33 -25.97 -16.92 -3.48
N ALA A 34 -25.32 -16.40 -4.51
CA ALA A 34 -24.65 -15.10 -4.48
C ALA A 34 -25.61 -13.91 -4.34
N LEU A 35 -26.86 -14.02 -4.79
CA LEU A 35 -27.88 -12.98 -4.58
C LEU A 35 -28.39 -12.92 -3.13
N LEU A 36 -28.48 -14.07 -2.45
CA LEU A 36 -28.85 -14.16 -1.04
C LEU A 36 -27.67 -13.81 -0.10
N ALA A 37 -26.46 -14.27 -0.43
CA ALA A 37 -25.22 -13.88 0.25
C ALA A 37 -24.76 -12.44 -0.10
N GLY A 38 -25.30 -11.88 -1.19
CA GLY A 38 -25.00 -10.53 -1.66
C GLY A 38 -25.45 -9.44 -0.70
N GLY A 39 -26.36 -9.73 0.24
CA GLY A 39 -26.70 -8.79 1.32
C GLY A 39 -25.52 -8.48 2.24
N ALA A 40 -24.73 -9.50 2.60
CA ALA A 40 -23.53 -9.34 3.43
C ALA A 40 -22.41 -8.61 2.66
N LEU A 41 -22.13 -9.01 1.41
CA LEU A 41 -21.14 -8.35 0.56
C LEU A 41 -21.51 -6.89 0.24
N ARG A 42 -22.80 -6.59 0.03
CA ARG A 42 -23.29 -5.21 -0.15
C ARG A 42 -23.24 -4.42 1.15
N GLY A 43 -23.45 -5.07 2.30
CA GLY A 43 -23.30 -4.48 3.63
C GLY A 43 -21.86 -4.09 3.92
N GLU A 44 -20.90 -4.97 3.65
CA GLU A 44 -19.46 -4.69 3.78
C GLU A 44 -18.99 -3.62 2.81
N ALA A 45 -19.43 -3.66 1.56
CA ALA A 45 -19.10 -2.62 0.57
C ALA A 45 -19.69 -1.25 0.98
N ARG A 46 -20.94 -1.20 1.46
CA ARG A 46 -21.53 0.03 1.99
C ARG A 46 -20.81 0.51 3.25
N ALA A 47 -20.48 -0.37 4.18
CA ALA A 47 -19.74 -0.01 5.37
C ALA A 47 -18.35 0.54 5.04
N SER A 48 -17.69 -0.03 4.03
CA SER A 48 -16.41 0.47 3.52
C SER A 48 -16.54 1.85 2.86
N ILE A 49 -17.57 2.06 2.04
CA ILE A 49 -17.85 3.36 1.42
C ILE A 49 -18.18 4.39 2.51
N SER A 50 -19.06 4.06 3.45
CA SER A 50 -19.41 4.96 4.55
C SER A 50 -18.22 5.25 5.46
N ALA A 51 -17.31 4.29 5.68
CA ALA A 51 -16.07 4.54 6.42
C ALA A 51 -15.14 5.51 5.68
N ILE A 52 -15.06 5.42 4.34
CA ILE A 52 -14.30 6.36 3.51
C ILE A 52 -14.95 7.75 3.53
N GLU A 53 -16.28 7.83 3.37
CA GLU A 53 -17.05 9.08 3.44
C GLU A 53 -16.90 9.73 4.81
N GLN A 54 -16.98 8.96 5.90
CA GLN A 54 -16.79 9.44 7.25
C GLN A 54 -15.35 9.94 7.47
N ALA A 55 -14.34 9.17 7.04
CA ALA A 55 -12.95 9.59 7.12
C ALA A 55 -12.66 10.85 6.29
N GLN A 56 -13.37 11.05 5.18
CA GLN A 56 -13.27 12.24 4.34
C GLN A 56 -14.01 13.44 4.94
N ALA A 57 -15.13 13.22 5.64
CA ALA A 57 -15.85 14.24 6.40
C ALA A 57 -15.08 14.68 7.66
N ASP A 58 -14.37 13.74 8.29
CA ASP A 58 -13.51 13.98 9.46
C ASP A 58 -12.11 14.48 9.05
N ALA A 59 -11.80 14.47 7.75
CA ALA A 59 -10.55 14.98 7.23
C ALA A 59 -10.49 16.49 7.48
N LEU A 60 -9.30 16.95 7.88
CA LEU A 60 -9.02 18.38 7.89
C LEU A 60 -9.23 18.94 6.48
N ALA A 61 -9.57 20.22 6.40
CA ALA A 61 -9.44 20.93 5.13
C ALA A 61 -8.05 20.66 4.55
N GLU A 62 -7.97 20.46 3.23
CA GLU A 62 -6.73 20.03 2.56
C GLU A 62 -5.54 20.92 2.94
N GLU A 63 -5.75 22.24 3.00
CA GLU A 63 -4.77 23.22 3.46
C GLU A 63 -4.34 23.01 4.92
N ASP A 64 -5.28 22.74 5.82
CA ASP A 64 -4.96 22.48 7.22
C ASP A 64 -4.11 21.22 7.35
N PHE A 65 -4.46 20.15 6.63
CA PHE A 65 -3.68 18.91 6.59
C PHE A 65 -2.25 19.16 6.12
N TRP A 66 -2.07 19.78 4.95
CA TRP A 66 -0.75 20.06 4.40
C TRP A 66 0.04 21.05 5.24
N SER A 67 -0.63 22.01 5.87
CA SER A 67 0.00 22.89 6.87
C SER A 67 0.51 22.10 8.07
N LYS A 68 -0.23 21.07 8.56
CA LYS A 68 0.29 20.17 9.62
C LYS A 68 1.53 19.42 9.13
N VAL A 69 1.46 18.82 7.95
CA VAL A 69 2.58 18.07 7.36
C VAL A 69 3.81 18.97 7.20
N ARG A 70 3.66 20.18 6.65
CA ARG A 70 4.76 21.15 6.45
C ARG A 70 5.46 21.52 7.76
N ARG A 71 4.72 21.60 8.88
CA ARG A 71 5.29 21.90 10.21
C ARG A 71 6.15 20.77 10.76
N GLU A 72 6.07 19.55 10.24
CA GLU A 72 6.96 18.46 10.64
C GLU A 72 8.36 18.59 10.03
N PHE A 73 8.59 19.51 9.10
CA PHE A 73 9.90 19.69 8.47
C PHE A 73 10.57 20.99 8.92
N LEU A 74 11.90 20.98 9.01
CA LEU A 74 12.73 22.14 9.37
C LEU A 74 13.16 22.96 8.14
N ILE A 75 12.39 22.89 7.04
CA ILE A 75 12.64 23.68 5.83
C ILE A 75 12.32 25.14 6.12
N SER A 76 13.17 26.06 5.68
CA SER A 76 12.94 27.51 5.79
C SER A 76 11.65 27.91 5.07
N ASP A 77 10.91 28.86 5.63
CA ASP A 77 9.70 29.41 5.00
C ASP A 77 10.02 30.23 3.75
N GLU A 78 11.28 30.66 3.59
CA GLU A 78 11.77 31.35 2.40
C GLU A 78 12.20 30.38 1.27
N LEU A 79 12.15 29.06 1.50
CA LEU A 79 12.63 28.05 0.57
C LEU A 79 11.50 27.15 0.04
N ALA A 80 11.25 27.23 -1.27
CA ALA A 80 10.44 26.26 -1.99
C ALA A 80 11.30 25.04 -2.41
N TYR A 81 11.32 24.00 -1.57
CA TYR A 81 12.07 22.77 -1.86
C TYR A 81 11.29 21.82 -2.76
N MET A 82 11.75 21.64 -4.01
CA MET A 82 11.06 20.81 -5.01
C MET A 82 11.75 19.47 -5.32
N ASN A 83 12.91 19.17 -4.70
CA ASN A 83 13.69 17.95 -4.99
C ASN A 83 13.49 16.83 -3.95
N SER A 84 12.25 16.50 -3.60
CA SER A 84 11.97 15.39 -2.68
C SER A 84 12.31 14.01 -3.26
N GLY A 85 12.51 13.91 -4.58
CA GLY A 85 12.76 12.65 -5.29
C GLY A 85 14.20 12.12 -5.20
N THR A 86 15.20 12.98 -4.99
CA THR A 86 16.59 12.54 -4.78
C THR A 86 16.95 12.50 -3.31
N LEU A 87 16.69 13.59 -2.57
CA LEU A 87 17.00 13.68 -1.15
C LEU A 87 15.80 14.29 -0.42
N GLY A 88 14.97 13.43 0.17
CA GLY A 88 13.86 13.89 0.98
C GLY A 88 14.36 14.65 2.22
N PRO A 89 13.79 15.82 2.55
CA PRO A 89 14.07 16.48 3.82
C PRO A 89 13.60 15.57 4.96
N MET A 90 14.37 15.55 6.04
CA MET A 90 14.06 14.72 7.20
C MET A 90 12.97 15.39 8.06
N PRO A 91 11.88 14.69 8.43
CA PRO A 91 10.92 15.23 9.37
C PRO A 91 11.51 15.28 10.79
N LYS A 92 11.03 16.21 11.62
CA LYS A 92 11.48 16.51 12.98
C LYS A 92 11.68 15.27 13.86
N PRO A 93 10.74 14.31 13.91
CA PRO A 93 10.93 13.12 14.75
C PRO A 93 12.16 12.30 14.37
N VAL A 94 12.42 12.18 13.06
CA VAL A 94 13.59 11.45 12.55
C VAL A 94 14.86 12.25 12.81
N TYR A 95 14.82 13.57 12.62
CA TYR A 95 15.95 14.46 12.93
C TYR A 95 16.39 14.34 14.38
N TYR A 96 15.45 14.44 15.33
CA TYR A 96 15.78 14.31 16.75
C TYR A 96 16.30 12.92 17.10
N ALA A 97 15.71 11.85 16.57
CA ALA A 97 16.21 10.49 16.79
C ALA A 97 17.65 10.30 16.29
N VAL A 98 17.99 10.86 15.12
CA VAL A 98 19.35 10.81 14.58
C VAL A 98 20.33 11.60 15.47
N VAL A 99 19.96 12.82 15.86
CA VAL A 99 20.78 13.65 16.75
C VAL A 99 21.03 12.97 18.09
N ASP A 100 19.99 12.37 18.69
CA ASP A 100 20.09 11.63 19.94
C ASP A 100 20.97 10.39 19.80
N GLY A 101 20.84 9.66 18.68
CA GLY A 101 21.70 8.52 18.36
C GLY A 101 23.18 8.92 18.28
N TYR A 102 23.50 9.99 17.55
CA TYR A 102 24.88 10.49 17.48
C TYR A 102 25.41 10.96 18.82
N ARG A 103 24.57 11.59 19.65
CA ARG A 103 24.96 11.99 21.00
C ARG A 103 25.30 10.77 21.87
N ALA A 104 24.46 9.74 21.81
CA ALA A 104 24.67 8.51 22.55
C ALA A 104 25.99 7.83 22.12
N LEU A 105 26.20 7.67 20.81
CA LEU A 105 27.43 7.10 20.25
C LEU A 105 28.68 7.92 20.67
N ALA A 106 28.60 9.25 20.62
CA ALA A 106 29.72 10.11 21.02
C ALA A 106 30.03 10.02 22.53
N SER A 107 29.02 9.80 23.36
CA SER A 107 29.18 9.69 24.82
C SER A 107 29.69 8.33 25.28
N ASP A 108 29.30 7.26 24.60
CA ASP A 108 29.70 5.89 24.90
C ASP A 108 29.70 5.05 23.60
N PRO A 109 30.83 5.03 22.87
CA PRO A 109 30.94 4.27 21.63
C PRO A 109 30.82 2.74 21.80
N GLY A 110 30.96 2.23 23.04
CA GLY A 110 30.94 0.80 23.33
C GLY A 110 29.54 0.25 23.59
N ARG A 111 28.56 1.11 23.90
CA ARG A 111 27.17 0.77 24.22
C ARG A 111 26.51 -0.19 23.22
N GLU A 112 26.81 -0.01 21.94
CA GLU A 112 26.16 -0.76 20.85
C GLU A 112 26.67 -2.20 20.76
N ASN A 113 27.90 -2.44 21.20
CA ASN A 113 28.55 -3.75 21.21
C ASN A 113 28.19 -4.61 22.44
N ALA A 114 27.40 -4.07 23.37
CA ALA A 114 27.02 -4.72 24.62
C ALA A 114 25.62 -5.36 24.58
N ARG A 115 24.95 -5.37 23.42
CA ARG A 115 23.62 -5.97 23.20
C ARG A 115 23.68 -7.29 22.46
#